data_AF-A0A2L2NMQ1-F1
#
_entry.id   AF-A0A2L2NMQ1-F1
#
_cell.length_a   1.000
_cell.length_b   1.000
_cell.length_c   1.000
_cell.angle_alpha   90.00
_cell.angle_beta   90.00
_cell.angle_gamma   90.00
#
_symmetry.space_group_name_H-M   'P 1'
#
loop_
_entity.id
_entity.type
_entity.pdbx_description
1 polymer ?
#
loop_
_entity_poly.entity_id
_entity_poly.type
_entity_poly.pdbx_seq_one_letter_code
_entity_poly.pdbx_strand_id
1 'polypeptide(L)' 'MPRLVGQRSNTGANITVFIILVAIFGVFLEYFGVIDIVPGFGREGRYFQLKIQPTNEQVTGQPNQ' A
#
# COMPACT_ATOMS: atom_id res chain seq x y z
N MET A 1 28.89 -14.82 -46.98
CA MET A 1 28.98 -13.58 -46.19
C MET A 1 27.97 -13.65 -45.04
N PRO A 2 28.38 -13.44 -43.78
CA PRO A 2 27.44 -13.47 -42.66
C PRO A 2 26.46 -12.30 -42.78
N ARG A 3 25.17 -12.59 -42.63
CA ARG A 3 24.09 -11.60 -42.73
C ARG A 3 23.96 -10.95 -41.36
N LEU A 4 23.97 -9.63 -41.30
CA LEU A 4 23.65 -8.89 -40.07
C LEU A 4 22.17 -9.13 -39.75
N VAL A 5 21.90 -10.07 -38.85
CA VAL A 5 20.56 -10.29 -38.31
C VAL A 5 20.30 -9.14 -37.34
N GLY A 6 19.49 -8.17 -37.76
CA GLY A 6 19.07 -7.06 -36.91
C GLY A 6 18.42 -7.60 -35.64
N GLN A 7 18.99 -7.26 -34.49
CA GLN A 7 18.48 -7.67 -33.19
C GLN A 7 17.10 -7.03 -32.99
N ARG A 8 16.06 -7.86 -32.91
CA ARG A 8 14.67 -7.38 -32.78
C ARG A 8 14.53 -6.62 -31.46
N SER A 9 14.17 -5.35 -31.54
CA SER A 9 13.87 -4.55 -30.35
C SER A 9 12.60 -5.06 -29.70
N ASN A 10 12.68 -5.52 -28.46
CA ASN A 10 11.54 -5.96 -27.65
C ASN A 10 10.88 -4.78 -26.93
N THR A 11 10.71 -3.64 -27.61
CA THR A 11 10.18 -2.40 -27.02
C THR A 11 8.84 -2.64 -26.32
N GLY A 12 7.96 -3.47 -26.90
CA GLY A 12 6.68 -3.83 -26.28
C GLY A 12 6.84 -4.60 -24.97
N ALA A 13 7.72 -5.60 -24.92
CA ALA A 13 7.96 -6.38 -23.71
C ALA A 13 8.55 -5.50 -22.58
N ASN A 14 9.42 -4.56 -22.93
CA ASN A 14 10.01 -3.62 -21.97
C ASN A 14 8.94 -2.73 -21.34
N ILE A 15 7.98 -2.24 -22.13
CA ILE A 15 6.86 -1.43 -21.64
C ILE A 15 5.95 -2.25 -20.72
N THR A 16 5.62 -3.49 -21.10
CA THR A 16 4.78 -4.37 -20.27
C THR A 16 5.42 -4.63 -18.91
N VAL A 17 6.71 -4.94 -18.87
CA VAL A 17 7.44 -5.14 -17.60
C VAL A 17 7.40 -3.86 -16.75
N PHE A 18 7.58 -2.69 -17.36
CA PHE A 18 7.51 -1.42 -16.64
C PHE A 18 6.14 -1.19 -15.99
N ILE A 19 5.04 -1.45 -16.71
CA ILE A 19 3.67 -1.32 -16.17
C ILE A 19 3.46 -2.25 -14.98
N ILE A 20 3.93 -3.51 -15.09
CA ILE A 20 3.83 -4.49 -14.00
C ILE A 20 4.56 -3.99 -12.75
N LEU A 21 5.77 -3.44 -12.91
CA LEU A 21 6.53 -2.88 -11.78
C LEU A 21 5.81 -1.71 -11.12
N VAL A 22 5.24 -0.80 -11.91
CA VAL A 22 4.47 0.34 -11.37
C VAL A 22 3.22 -0.14 -10.62
N ALA A 23 2.51 -1.13 -11.16
CA ALA A 23 1.33 -1.70 -10.51
C ALA A 23 1.66 -2.32 -9.14
N ILE A 24 2.74 -3.10 -9.07
CA ILE A 24 3.24 -3.69 -7.81
C ILE A 24 3.59 -2.58 -6.81
N PHE A 25 4.30 -1.55 -7.27
CA PHE A 25 4.70 -0.44 -6.40
C PHE A 25 3.49 0.33 -5.85
N GLY A 26 2.46 0.55 -6.67
CA GLY A 26 1.20 1.17 -6.25
C GLY A 26 0.51 0.37 -5.14
N VAL A 27 0.44 -0.95 -5.28
CA VAL A 27 -0.12 -1.85 -4.25
C VAL A 27 0.66 -1.75 -2.93
N PHE A 28 2.00 -1.71 -2.99
CA PHE A 28 2.80 -1.53 -1.78
C PHE A 28 2.57 -0.18 -1.11
N LEU A 29 2.56 0.91 -1.87
CA LEU A 29 2.33 2.25 -1.33
C LEU A 29 0.95 2.36 -0.67
N GLU A 30 -0.08 1.77 -1.27
CA GLU A 30 -1.43 1.67 -0.70
C GLU A 30 -1.41 0.84 0.60
N TYR A 31 -0.78 -0.33 0.60
CA TYR A 31 -0.70 -1.20 1.78
C TYR A 31 0.01 -0.53 2.97
N PHE A 32 1.10 0.19 2.72
CA PHE A 32 1.79 0.96 3.77
C PHE A 32 1.01 2.21 4.21
N GLY A 33 0.02 2.65 3.42
CA GLY A 33 -0.79 3.84 3.68
C GLY A 33 -0.12 5.15 3.27
N VAL A 34 0.81 5.10 2.31
CA VAL A 34 1.42 6.30 1.72
C VAL A 34 0.42 7.01 0.79
N ILE A 35 -0.42 6.22 0.14
CA ILE A 35 -1.57 6.67 -0.68
C ILE A 35 -2.83 5.92 -0.19
N ASP A 36 -4.00 6.51 -0.42
CA ASP A 36 -5.31 5.96 -0.04
C ASP A 36 -6.27 6.11 -1.23
N ILE A 37 -6.05 5.27 -2.26
CA ILE A 37 -6.87 5.22 -3.47
C ILE A 37 -8.04 4.22 -3.29
N VAL A 38 -7.81 3.13 -2.55
CA VAL A 38 -8.76 2.05 -2.32
C VAL A 38 -9.09 1.98 -0.81
N PRO A 39 -10.25 2.52 -0.40
CA PRO A 39 -10.62 2.55 1.00
C PRO A 39 -10.65 1.14 1.62
N GLY A 40 -9.89 0.95 2.69
CA GLY A 40 -9.88 -0.33 3.42
C GLY A 40 -8.89 -1.37 2.88
N PHE A 41 -8.15 -1.08 1.82
CA PHE A 41 -7.16 -1.99 1.25
C PHE A 41 -6.01 -2.28 2.24
N GLY A 42 -5.74 -3.55 2.52
CA GLY A 42 -4.67 -3.96 3.45
C GLY A 42 -4.91 -3.62 4.93
N ARG A 43 -6.10 -3.09 5.29
CA ARG A 43 -6.42 -2.65 6.66
C ARG A 43 -6.97 -3.77 7.56
N GLU A 44 -6.91 -5.02 7.09
CA GLU A 44 -7.50 -6.22 7.73
C GLU A 44 -6.96 -6.48 9.16
N GLY A 45 -5.78 -5.95 9.51
CA GLY A 45 -5.20 -6.03 10.86
C GLY A 45 -5.12 -4.71 11.64
N ARG A 46 -5.52 -3.57 11.06
CA ARG A 46 -5.31 -2.23 11.66
C ARG A 46 -6.45 -1.77 12.57
N TYR A 47 -7.59 -2.46 12.56
CA TYR A 47 -8.70 -2.21 13.50
C TYR A 47 -8.36 -2.50 14.97
N PHE A 48 -7.25 -3.19 15.24
CA PHE A 48 -6.82 -3.52 16.61
C PHE A 48 -6.00 -2.44 17.33
N GLN A 49 -5.50 -1.41 16.64
CA GLN A 49 -4.62 -0.41 17.28
C GLN A 49 -5.29 0.89 17.74
N LEU A 50 -6.59 1.07 17.48
CA LEU A 50 -7.31 2.28 17.92
C LEU A 50 -8.58 1.99 18.73
N LYS A 51 -8.65 0.84 19.40
CA LYS A 51 -9.55 0.73 20.55
C LYS A 51 -8.85 1.42 21.70
N ILE A 52 -8.99 2.74 21.77
CA ILE A 52 -8.70 3.58 22.93
C ILE A 52 -9.19 2.79 24.13
N GLN A 53 -8.25 2.27 24.93
CA GLN A 53 -8.57 1.65 26.20
C GLN A 53 -9.11 2.79 27.06
N PRO A 54 -10.39 2.80 27.49
CA PRO A 54 -10.81 3.74 28.50
C PRO A 54 -10.06 3.33 29.77
N THR A 55 -8.92 3.97 30.03
CA THR A 55 -8.23 3.80 31.31
C THR A 55 -9.19 4.32 32.37
N ASN A 56 -9.42 3.54 33.42
CA ASN A 56 -10.47 3.77 34.43
C ASN A 56 -10.24 5.04 35.29
N GLU A 57 -9.32 5.91 34.88
CA GLU A 57 -8.89 7.13 35.60
C GLU A 57 -9.87 8.29 35.44
N GLN A 58 -10.83 8.22 34.50
CA GLN A 58 -11.88 9.24 34.36
C GLN A 58 -13.09 9.06 35.29
N VAL A 59 -13.21 7.94 36.01
CA VAL A 59 -14.37 7.67 36.90
C VAL A 59 -14.17 8.22 38.31
N THR A 60 -12.95 8.59 38.71
CA THR A 60 -12.63 9.08 40.07
C THR A 60 -12.55 10.61 40.20
N GLY A 61 -12.84 11.36 39.12
CA GLY A 61 -12.68 12.82 39.06
C GLY A 61 -13.95 13.66 39.27
N GLN A 62 -15.09 13.08 39.65
CA GLN A 62 -16.27 13.86 40.03
C GLN A 62 -16.34 14.04 41.55
N PRO A 63 -16.01 15.22 42.11
CA PRO A 63 -16.49 15.57 43.43
C PRO A 63 -18.01 15.79 43.31
N ASN A 64 -18.77 14.93 43.97
CA ASN A 64 -20.18 15.17 44.26
C ASN A 64 -20.31 16.55 44.91
N GLN A 65 -21.15 17.41 44.32
CA GLN A 65 -21.61 18.66 44.93
C GLN A 65 -22.48 18.37 46.15
#